data_AF-A0A3D1K4U8-F1
#
_entry.id   AF-A0A3D1K4U8-F1
#
_cell.length_a   1.000
_cell.length_b   1.000
_cell.length_c   1.000
_cell.angle_alpha   90.00
_cell.angle_beta   90.00
_cell.angle_gamma   90.00
#
_symmetry.space_group_name_H-M   'P 1'
#
loop_
_entity.id
_entity.type
_entity.pdbx_description
1 polymer ?
#
loop_
_entity_poly.entity_id
_entity_poly.type
_entity_poly.pdbx_seq_one_letter_code
_entity_poly.pdbx_strand_id
1 'polypeptide(L)'
;MDTKEKFQVNAIILAAGIGTRLRPVTDFIPKPLMPVNGTPLLESIILKMKNSGVAKVAVNTHHLADRVETFVKNSSYADYVTLYHEEVILGTGGPLVNAKNLLSEADCFVLYNGDILSDIDVGKIVEFHKESGKIATMVLINGPENRVLAAAASKNFGTVIDILGKLGKTSQSARLLTYTGIAVFSREIFKYLPEQPVNYSIITAILDALKENPDSVGAYLPEKMLWNDIGTVGKYFSLLSSSAKHKPLTPVKSPIRIYSLVEQGSNRKFYRISYPDSSKVVMVSYPEDQDFDRFIKTGEYLFKNGLGTPQIFSHDKAQLAVLLEDLGDDNVHTAIKKKNKSEVYKKVIDWLVEFQKKTCQLGDGCRKEIDRSFDYPGIRWETEYFTENFLKRYLGESEEKCAELQPFFDTLAQESMKQPQVLIHRDFQSQNILIKDDKVRIVDFQGTRYGPVAYDLMSLLKDAYVDIPVALRRELQEYYYRKIQGTGIKELTFTKEQFRKYAIIAGLQRNMQALGAFAFLSLVKGKQKYLSYIPNGVKSLIEGIDELESLPDRPVTLTALLGMLVDNPKLER
;
A
#
# COMPACT_ATOMS: atom_id res chain seq x y z
N MET A 1 13.12 44.84 42.24
CA MET A 1 13.21 43.82 41.19
C MET A 1 11.84 43.70 40.58
N ASP A 2 11.66 44.26 39.39
CA ASP A 2 10.38 44.26 38.66
C ASP A 2 10.06 42.81 38.24
N THR A 3 9.18 42.14 38.99
CA THR A 3 8.52 40.92 38.53
C THR A 3 7.39 41.31 37.59
N LYS A 4 7.73 41.69 36.35
CA LYS A 4 6.74 41.68 35.27
C LYS A 4 6.25 40.24 35.13
N GLU A 5 4.96 40.01 35.39
CA GLU A 5 4.33 38.72 35.11
C GLU A 5 4.68 38.29 33.68
N LYS A 6 5.28 37.10 33.56
CA LYS A 6 5.74 36.57 32.28
C LYS A 6 4.51 36.16 31.49
N PHE A 7 4.28 36.81 30.33
CA PHE A 7 3.18 36.47 29.42
C PHE A 7 3.18 34.96 29.15
N GLN A 8 2.12 34.28 29.58
CA GLN A 8 2.04 32.84 29.60
C GLN A 8 1.17 32.33 28.46
N VAL A 9 1.59 31.22 27.85
CA VAL A 9 0.93 30.63 26.68
C VAL A 9 0.71 29.15 26.94
N ASN A 10 -0.51 28.67 26.78
CA ASN A 10 -0.81 27.24 26.76
C ASN A 10 -1.16 26.79 25.33
N ALA A 11 -1.38 25.50 25.11
CA ALA A 11 -1.85 25.02 23.81
C ALA A 11 -2.83 23.87 23.95
N ILE A 12 -3.60 23.65 22.89
CA ILE A 12 -4.41 22.46 22.68
C ILE A 12 -4.12 21.87 21.31
N ILE A 13 -3.86 20.55 21.28
CA ILE A 13 -3.70 19.78 20.05
C ILE A 13 -4.98 18.98 19.82
N LEU A 14 -5.63 19.23 18.68
CA LEU A 14 -6.86 18.51 18.29
C LEU A 14 -6.53 17.14 17.68
N ALA A 15 -6.59 16.09 18.49
CA ALA A 15 -6.13 14.74 18.17
C ALA A 15 -7.22 13.64 18.26
N ALA A 16 -8.48 14.00 18.52
CA ALA A 16 -9.60 13.06 18.62
C ALA A 16 -10.17 12.55 17.27
N GLY A 17 -9.57 12.93 16.13
CA GLY A 17 -10.08 12.55 14.81
C GLY A 17 -9.97 11.05 14.54
N ILE A 18 -11.08 10.41 14.13
CA ILE A 18 -11.12 8.98 13.73
C ILE A 18 -10.20 8.70 12.54
N GLY A 19 -10.00 9.69 11.66
CA GLY A 19 -9.19 9.53 10.46
C GLY A 19 -9.82 8.57 9.46
N THR A 20 -11.14 8.63 9.27
CA THR A 20 -11.89 7.75 8.35
C THR A 20 -11.32 7.72 6.93
N ARG A 21 -10.86 8.86 6.42
CA ARG A 21 -10.22 8.99 5.09
C ARG A 21 -8.81 8.40 4.99
N LEU A 22 -8.21 8.01 6.12
CA LEU A 22 -6.93 7.29 6.19
C LEU A 22 -7.13 5.79 6.41
N ARG A 23 -8.37 5.30 6.42
CA ARG A 23 -8.61 3.86 6.46
C ARG A 23 -8.04 3.19 5.22
N PRO A 24 -7.58 1.93 5.35
CA PRO A 24 -7.63 1.09 6.55
C PRO A 24 -6.45 1.30 7.53
N VAL A 25 -5.53 2.23 7.26
CA VAL A 25 -4.35 2.45 8.12
C VAL A 25 -4.73 2.87 9.54
N THR A 26 -5.73 3.74 9.65
CA THR A 26 -6.23 4.27 10.93
C THR A 26 -7.04 3.27 11.75
N ASP A 27 -7.38 2.10 11.20
CA ASP A 27 -7.94 1.00 12.00
C ASP A 27 -6.87 0.40 12.93
N PHE A 28 -5.59 0.61 12.62
CA PHE A 28 -4.46 0.09 13.39
C PHE A 28 -3.57 1.18 14.00
N ILE A 29 -3.42 2.35 13.37
CA ILE A 29 -2.63 3.47 13.91
C ILE A 29 -3.55 4.66 14.20
N PRO A 30 -3.62 5.19 15.44
CA PRO A 30 -4.34 6.46 15.66
C PRO A 30 -3.70 7.56 14.81
N LYS A 31 -4.52 8.38 14.14
CA LYS A 31 -4.06 9.43 13.22
C LYS A 31 -2.95 10.33 13.81
N PRO A 32 -3.02 10.78 15.09
CA PRO A 32 -1.97 11.59 15.70
C PRO A 32 -0.61 10.87 15.82
N LEU A 33 -0.59 9.53 15.87
CA LEU A 33 0.64 8.75 15.97
C LEU A 33 1.19 8.30 14.62
N MET A 34 0.57 8.72 13.51
CA MET A 34 1.08 8.44 12.17
C MET A 34 2.48 9.05 12.03
N PRO A 35 3.52 8.25 11.77
CA PRO A 35 4.88 8.77 11.71
C PRO A 35 5.15 9.47 10.37
N VAL A 36 5.78 10.64 10.42
CA VAL A 36 6.29 11.35 9.23
C VAL A 36 7.76 11.66 9.47
N ASN A 37 8.64 11.24 8.55
CA ASN A 37 10.09 11.24 8.79
C ASN A 37 10.42 10.63 10.16
N GLY A 38 9.66 9.60 10.53
CA GLY A 38 9.74 8.79 11.75
C GLY A 38 9.67 9.49 13.07
N THR A 39 9.03 10.64 13.08
CA THR A 39 8.46 11.22 14.29
C THR A 39 6.94 11.13 14.17
N PRO A 40 6.23 10.52 15.13
CA PRO A 40 4.78 10.65 15.23
C PRO A 40 4.35 12.13 15.13
N LEU A 41 3.28 12.42 14.39
CA LEU A 41 2.82 13.81 14.22
C LEU A 41 2.58 14.51 15.57
N LEU A 42 1.95 13.81 16.51
CA LEU A 42 1.70 14.33 17.85
C LEU A 42 2.99 14.75 18.55
N GLU A 43 4.04 13.93 18.49
CA GLU A 43 5.35 14.26 19.08
C GLU A 43 5.97 15.49 18.41
N SER A 44 5.94 15.57 17.08
CA SER A 44 6.44 16.74 16.34
C SER A 44 5.75 18.04 16.78
N ILE A 45 4.42 17.99 17.00
CA ILE A 45 3.65 19.15 17.46
C ILE A 45 3.98 19.48 18.93
N ILE A 46 4.05 18.48 19.83
CA ILE A 46 4.38 18.71 21.24
C ILE A 46 5.77 19.35 21.39
N LEU A 47 6.78 18.82 20.68
CA LEU A 47 8.13 19.36 20.71
C LEU A 47 8.18 20.79 20.15
N LYS A 48 7.39 21.09 19.12
CA LYS A 48 7.24 22.46 18.59
C LYS A 48 6.68 23.40 19.64
N MET A 49 5.62 23.01 20.35
CA MET A 49 5.04 23.82 21.44
C MET A 49 6.08 24.07 22.55
N LYS A 50 6.76 23.01 22.99
CA LYS A 50 7.79 23.09 24.04
C LYS A 50 8.95 24.01 23.65
N ASN A 51 9.45 23.89 22.42
CA ASN A 51 10.56 24.71 21.91
C ASN A 51 10.17 26.19 21.71
N SER A 52 8.88 26.47 21.51
CA SER A 52 8.35 27.85 21.42
C SER A 52 7.96 28.45 22.78
N GLY A 53 8.25 27.76 23.89
CA GLY A 53 8.03 28.27 25.24
C GLY A 53 6.58 28.18 25.74
N VAL A 54 5.74 27.38 25.09
CA VAL A 54 4.39 27.06 25.60
C VAL A 54 4.52 26.34 26.94
N ALA A 55 3.76 26.76 27.95
CA ALA A 55 3.90 26.29 29.33
C ALA A 55 3.24 24.92 29.58
N LYS A 56 2.04 24.68 29.03
CA LYS A 56 1.31 23.41 29.14
C LYS A 56 0.58 23.08 27.84
N VAL A 57 0.40 21.79 27.55
CA VAL A 57 -0.32 21.32 26.36
C VAL A 57 -1.47 20.39 26.75
N ALA A 58 -2.68 20.73 26.31
CA ALA A 58 -3.82 19.83 26.30
C ALA A 58 -3.85 19.01 24.99
N VAL A 59 -4.21 17.73 25.05
CA VAL A 59 -4.43 16.89 23.86
C VAL A 59 -5.73 16.13 24.04
N ASN A 60 -6.69 16.34 23.15
CA ASN A 60 -7.92 15.56 23.19
C ASN A 60 -7.78 14.23 22.44
N THR A 61 -8.40 13.17 22.95
CA THR A 61 -8.26 11.81 22.39
C THR A 61 -9.62 11.12 22.29
N HIS A 62 -9.80 10.24 21.30
CA HIS A 62 -11.03 9.46 21.13
C HIS A 62 -10.73 8.09 20.52
N HIS A 63 -10.46 8.02 19.21
CA HIS A 63 -10.16 6.77 18.50
C HIS A 63 -8.78 6.22 18.87
N LEU A 64 -8.71 4.97 19.33
CA LEU A 64 -7.50 4.30 19.85
C LEU A 64 -6.79 5.14 20.92
N ALA A 65 -7.56 5.76 21.82
CA ALA A 65 -7.06 6.66 22.87
C ALA A 65 -6.05 5.99 23.81
N ASP A 66 -6.23 4.70 24.11
CA ASP A 66 -5.31 3.86 24.89
C ASP A 66 -3.88 3.87 24.34
N ARG A 67 -3.74 3.85 23.00
CA ARG A 67 -2.43 3.91 22.33
C ARG A 67 -1.79 5.29 22.45
N VAL A 68 -2.60 6.35 22.32
CA VAL A 68 -2.12 7.74 22.50
C VAL A 68 -1.70 7.98 23.95
N GLU A 69 -2.49 7.48 24.91
CA GLU A 69 -2.17 7.56 26.33
C GLU A 69 -0.87 6.83 26.67
N THR A 70 -0.73 5.58 26.22
CA THR A 70 0.49 4.79 26.40
C THR A 70 1.70 5.49 25.79
N PHE A 71 1.55 6.08 24.60
CA PHE A 71 2.60 6.83 23.92
C PHE A 71 3.06 8.04 24.73
N VAL A 72 2.12 8.86 25.23
CA VAL A 72 2.45 10.06 26.02
C VAL A 72 3.05 9.67 27.38
N LYS A 73 2.48 8.69 28.09
CA LYS A 73 3.00 8.23 29.40
C LYS A 73 4.44 7.74 29.35
N ASN A 74 4.83 7.08 28.25
CA ASN A 74 6.18 6.54 28.07
C ASN A 74 7.18 7.55 27.48
N SER A 75 6.80 8.82 27.37
CA SER A 75 7.60 9.87 26.74
C SER A 75 8.31 10.77 27.77
N SER A 76 9.31 11.54 27.31
CA SER A 76 9.98 12.56 28.14
C SER A 76 9.15 13.83 28.37
N TYR A 77 7.94 13.89 27.82
CA TYR A 77 7.01 15.01 27.94
C TYR A 77 5.68 14.60 28.60
N ALA A 78 5.65 13.47 29.30
CA ALA A 78 4.47 13.01 30.04
C ALA A 78 3.93 14.09 30.99
N ASP A 79 4.79 14.71 31.81
CA ASP A 79 4.38 15.76 32.77
C ASP A 79 4.02 17.11 32.11
N TYR A 80 4.34 17.27 30.82
CA TYR A 80 4.06 18.49 30.05
C TYR A 80 2.69 18.45 29.36
N VAL A 81 2.13 17.24 29.19
CA VAL A 81 0.91 17.00 28.40
C VAL A 81 -0.21 16.50 29.30
N THR A 82 -1.37 17.17 29.23
CA THR A 82 -2.60 16.69 29.86
C THR A 82 -3.55 16.13 28.80
N LEU A 83 -3.96 14.88 28.96
CA LEU A 83 -4.88 14.20 28.04
C LEU A 83 -6.34 14.43 28.45
N TYR A 84 -7.17 14.76 27.48
CA TYR A 84 -8.61 14.93 27.64
C TYR A 84 -9.33 13.88 26.78
N HIS A 85 -9.79 12.80 27.39
CA HIS A 85 -10.53 11.77 26.65
C HIS A 85 -11.95 12.24 26.34
N GLU A 86 -12.39 11.97 25.11
CA GLU A 86 -13.76 12.20 24.66
C GLU A 86 -14.44 10.86 24.44
N GLU A 87 -15.50 10.57 25.21
CA GLU A 87 -16.33 9.38 24.96
C GLU A 87 -17.09 9.51 23.64
N VAL A 88 -17.47 10.74 23.28
CA VAL A 88 -18.15 11.11 22.03
C VAL A 88 -17.42 12.32 21.44
N ILE A 89 -17.23 12.33 20.13
CA ILE A 89 -16.51 13.42 19.44
C ILE A 89 -17.22 14.77 19.66
N LEU A 90 -16.47 15.73 20.21
CA LEU A 90 -16.96 17.05 20.61
C LEU A 90 -16.74 18.15 19.55
N GLY A 91 -16.39 17.76 18.32
CA GLY A 91 -16.08 18.70 17.25
C GLY A 91 -14.73 19.39 17.48
N THR A 92 -14.61 20.67 17.13
CA THR A 92 -13.35 21.43 17.23
C THR A 92 -13.39 22.53 18.30
N GLY A 93 -14.58 22.91 18.76
CA GLY A 93 -14.78 23.87 19.85
C GLY A 93 -15.09 23.20 21.20
N GLY A 94 -15.80 22.08 21.21
CA GLY A 94 -16.06 21.32 22.45
C GLY A 94 -14.80 20.86 23.22
N PRO A 95 -13.70 20.46 22.56
CA PRO A 95 -12.44 20.13 23.26
C PRO A 95 -11.85 21.31 24.05
N LEU A 96 -12.06 22.54 23.59
CA LEU A 96 -11.59 23.74 24.29
C LEU A 96 -12.38 23.94 25.59
N VAL A 97 -13.68 23.65 25.57
CA VAL A 97 -14.53 23.70 26.78
C VAL A 97 -14.08 22.63 27.78
N ASN A 98 -13.78 21.42 27.29
CA ASN A 98 -13.28 20.32 28.13
C ASN A 98 -11.92 20.66 28.80
N ALA A 99 -11.04 21.33 28.05
CA ALA A 99 -9.73 21.77 28.53
C ALA A 99 -9.72 23.20 29.14
N LYS A 100 -10.89 23.82 29.37
CA LYS A 100 -11.02 25.25 29.72
C LYS A 100 -10.19 25.65 30.94
N ASN A 101 -10.18 24.82 31.98
CA ASN A 101 -9.45 25.10 33.21
C ASN A 101 -7.95 25.28 32.93
N LEU A 102 -7.34 24.39 32.13
CA LEU A 102 -5.93 24.49 31.75
C LEU A 102 -5.71 25.68 30.81
N LEU A 103 -6.56 25.88 29.81
CA LEU A 103 -6.35 26.91 28.79
C LEU A 103 -6.53 28.34 29.33
N SER A 104 -7.39 28.52 30.33
CA SER A 104 -7.68 29.83 30.95
C SER A 104 -6.65 30.27 32.00
N GLU A 105 -5.72 29.39 32.40
CA GLU A 105 -4.59 29.74 33.28
C GLU A 105 -3.55 30.64 32.60
N ALA A 106 -3.53 30.65 31.26
CA ALA A 106 -2.59 31.43 30.46
C ALA A 106 -3.23 32.70 29.88
N ASP A 107 -2.42 33.62 29.38
CA ASP A 107 -2.89 34.85 28.73
C ASP A 107 -3.55 34.57 27.38
N CYS A 108 -2.98 33.62 26.64
CA CYS A 108 -3.54 33.10 25.40
C CYS A 108 -3.19 31.61 25.22
N PHE A 109 -3.81 30.97 24.22
CA PHE A 109 -3.46 29.60 23.88
C PHE A 109 -3.45 29.34 22.37
N VAL A 110 -2.60 28.39 21.97
CA VAL A 110 -2.47 27.93 20.59
C VAL A 110 -3.39 26.72 20.36
N LEU A 111 -4.23 26.76 19.34
CA LEU A 111 -4.93 25.60 18.81
C LEU A 111 -4.14 25.06 17.62
N TYR A 112 -3.86 23.77 17.64
CA TYR A 112 -3.15 23.10 16.55
C TYR A 112 -3.84 21.79 16.18
N ASN A 113 -4.31 21.65 14.94
CA ASN A 113 -4.88 20.40 14.46
C ASN A 113 -3.83 19.29 14.38
N GLY A 114 -4.08 18.15 15.03
CA GLY A 114 -3.13 17.04 15.19
C GLY A 114 -2.78 16.27 13.91
N ASP A 115 -3.43 16.60 12.79
CA ASP A 115 -3.20 16.03 11.46
C ASP A 115 -2.45 16.94 10.49
N ILE A 116 -2.00 18.09 10.97
CA ILE A 116 -1.27 19.07 10.17
C ILE A 116 0.23 18.89 10.36
N LEU A 117 0.93 18.62 9.25
CA LEU A 117 2.38 18.72 9.18
C LEU A 117 2.75 20.14 8.73
N SER A 118 3.42 20.90 9.60
CA SER A 118 4.01 22.19 9.21
C SER A 118 5.33 22.52 9.89
N ASP A 119 6.08 23.45 9.30
CA ASP A 119 7.31 24.04 9.86
C ASP A 119 7.07 25.40 10.53
N ILE A 120 5.81 25.71 10.84
CA ILE A 120 5.41 27.00 11.39
C ILE A 120 6.14 27.33 12.70
N ASP A 121 6.53 28.60 12.83
CA ASP A 121 7.10 29.17 14.04
C ASP A 121 5.96 29.64 14.97
N VAL A 122 5.67 28.86 16.01
CA VAL A 122 4.59 29.15 16.96
C VAL A 122 4.88 30.44 17.74
N GLY A 123 6.14 30.73 18.05
CA GLY A 123 6.53 31.94 18.79
C GLY A 123 6.14 33.21 18.05
N LYS A 124 6.40 33.26 16.73
CA LYS A 124 6.04 34.41 15.88
C LYS A 124 4.53 34.65 15.80
N ILE A 125 3.73 33.58 15.76
CA ILE A 125 2.26 33.75 15.70
C ILE A 125 1.73 34.27 17.03
N VAL A 126 2.29 33.78 18.15
CA VAL A 126 1.92 34.24 19.49
C VAL A 126 2.30 35.70 19.70
N GLU A 127 3.51 36.10 19.32
CA GLU A 127 3.98 37.49 19.40
C GLU A 127 3.07 38.41 18.61
N PHE A 128 2.75 38.01 17.39
CA PHE A 128 1.80 38.72 16.54
C PHE A 128 0.39 38.81 17.15
N HIS A 129 -0.12 37.71 17.70
CA HIS A 129 -1.42 37.69 18.36
C HIS A 129 -1.46 38.69 19.52
N LYS A 130 -0.40 38.69 20.34
CA LYS A 130 -0.22 39.63 21.45
C LYS A 130 -0.21 41.08 20.98
N GLU A 131 0.51 41.41 19.91
CA GLU A 131 0.53 42.77 19.34
C GLU A 131 -0.83 43.18 18.75
N SER A 132 -1.56 42.23 18.17
CA SER A 132 -2.82 42.49 17.48
C SER A 132 -4.00 42.80 18.41
N GLY A 133 -3.95 42.34 19.67
CA GLY A 133 -5.03 42.47 20.65
C GLY A 133 -6.34 41.78 20.25
N LYS A 134 -6.29 40.87 19.26
CA LYS A 134 -7.46 40.19 18.70
C LYS A 134 -7.93 39.06 19.63
N ILE A 135 -9.20 38.68 19.51
CA ILE A 135 -9.72 37.49 20.22
C ILE A 135 -9.18 36.21 19.60
N ALA A 136 -8.97 36.22 18.28
CA ALA A 136 -8.40 35.11 17.55
C ALA A 136 -7.44 35.58 16.45
N THR A 137 -6.39 34.79 16.20
CA THR A 137 -5.50 34.95 15.06
C THR A 137 -5.45 33.63 14.29
N MET A 138 -5.93 33.64 13.04
CA MET A 138 -5.91 32.46 12.17
C MET A 138 -4.68 32.46 11.27
N VAL A 139 -4.00 31.31 11.16
CA VAL A 139 -2.89 31.13 10.21
C VAL A 139 -3.45 30.72 8.85
N LEU A 140 -3.24 31.55 7.83
CA LEU A 140 -3.81 31.38 6.49
C LEU A 140 -2.72 31.28 5.41
N ILE A 141 -2.92 30.40 4.44
CA ILE A 141 -2.01 30.23 3.29
C ILE A 141 -2.76 30.31 1.96
N ASN A 142 -2.04 30.46 0.85
CA ASN A 142 -2.65 30.32 -0.47
C ASN A 142 -3.05 28.86 -0.71
N GLY A 143 -4.33 28.62 -1.00
CA GLY A 143 -4.84 27.28 -1.28
C GLY A 143 -6.35 27.26 -1.53
N PRO A 144 -6.88 26.15 -2.05
CA PRO A 144 -8.31 26.02 -2.36
C PRO A 144 -9.15 25.45 -1.22
N GLU A 145 -8.52 24.85 -0.20
CA GLU A 145 -9.16 24.13 0.91
C GLU A 145 -9.62 25.10 2.02
N ASN A 146 -10.62 24.73 2.84
CA ASN A 146 -11.07 25.47 4.04
C ASN A 146 -11.07 27.01 3.89
N ARG A 147 -11.85 27.52 2.92
CA ARG A 147 -11.75 28.90 2.44
C ARG A 147 -12.09 29.95 3.50
N VAL A 148 -11.20 30.92 3.66
CA VAL A 148 -11.33 32.12 4.50
C VAL A 148 -11.11 33.35 3.64
N LEU A 149 -12.00 34.33 3.73
CA LEU A 149 -11.86 35.63 3.10
C LEU A 149 -11.17 36.58 4.08
N ALA A 150 -10.00 37.11 3.71
CA ALA A 150 -9.26 38.04 4.54
C ALA A 150 -8.75 39.24 3.73
N ALA A 151 -8.86 40.45 4.29
CA ALA A 151 -8.23 41.64 3.73
C ALA A 151 -6.83 41.81 4.32
N ALA A 152 -5.83 41.90 3.47
CA ALA A 152 -4.46 42.15 3.90
C ALA A 152 -4.31 43.62 4.34
N ALA A 153 -3.81 43.82 5.57
CA ALA A 153 -3.43 45.13 6.10
C ALA A 153 -1.92 45.37 5.93
N SER A 154 -1.12 44.29 5.85
CA SER A 154 0.31 44.32 5.53
C SER A 154 0.74 43.02 4.84
N LYS A 155 2.06 42.84 4.60
CA LYS A 155 2.61 41.62 3.97
C LYS A 155 2.24 40.35 4.74
N ASN A 156 2.25 40.41 6.07
CA ASN A 156 2.08 39.25 6.96
C ASN A 156 0.82 39.36 7.85
N PHE A 157 0.03 40.43 7.69
CA PHE A 157 -1.15 40.72 8.50
C PHE A 157 -2.38 41.01 7.65
N GLY A 158 -3.52 40.55 8.12
CA GLY A 158 -4.83 41.00 7.68
C GLY A 158 -5.90 40.85 8.74
N THR A 159 -7.13 41.19 8.37
CA THR A 159 -8.33 40.96 9.17
C THR A 159 -9.19 39.92 8.45
N VAL A 160 -9.71 38.94 9.19
CA VAL A 160 -10.64 37.95 8.66
C VAL A 160 -12.01 38.60 8.47
N ILE A 161 -12.60 38.43 7.30
CA ILE A 161 -13.89 39.04 6.93
C ILE A 161 -15.00 37.99 6.96
N ASP A 162 -14.73 36.82 6.39
CA ASP A 162 -15.71 35.73 6.27
C ASP A 162 -15.00 34.38 6.28
N ILE A 163 -15.70 33.35 6.72
CA ILE A 163 -15.21 31.97 6.74
C ILE A 163 -16.26 31.10 6.05
N LEU A 164 -15.84 30.40 5.00
CA LEU A 164 -16.70 29.54 4.18
C LEU A 164 -17.92 30.27 3.57
N GLY A 165 -17.87 31.61 3.46
CA GLY A 165 -18.96 32.43 2.95
C GLY A 165 -20.19 32.49 3.86
N LYS A 166 -20.06 32.09 5.14
CA LYS A 166 -21.20 31.99 6.07
C LYS A 166 -21.75 33.35 6.50
N LEU A 167 -20.99 34.44 6.37
CA LEU A 167 -21.49 35.80 6.64
C LEU A 167 -21.99 36.50 5.36
N GLY A 168 -21.79 35.91 4.18
CA GLY A 168 -22.15 36.51 2.90
C GLY A 168 -21.39 37.80 2.59
N LYS A 169 -20.24 38.03 3.24
CA LYS A 169 -19.47 39.27 3.07
C LYS A 169 -18.56 39.15 1.86
N THR A 170 -18.39 40.27 1.15
CA THR A 170 -17.47 40.39 0.00
C THR A 170 -16.59 41.62 0.17
N SER A 171 -15.41 41.59 -0.45
CA SER A 171 -14.51 42.74 -0.49
C SER A 171 -13.60 42.64 -1.71
N GLN A 172 -13.45 43.74 -2.45
CA GLN A 172 -12.60 43.82 -3.63
C GLN A 172 -11.10 43.74 -3.29
N SER A 173 -10.71 44.13 -2.07
CA SER A 173 -9.32 44.10 -1.60
C SER A 173 -8.97 42.82 -0.84
N ALA A 174 -9.93 41.92 -0.64
CA ALA A 174 -9.74 40.67 0.10
C ALA A 174 -9.32 39.51 -0.79
N ARG A 175 -8.61 38.56 -0.18
CA ARG A 175 -8.14 37.33 -0.81
C ARG A 175 -8.83 36.13 -0.20
N LEU A 176 -9.05 35.11 -1.02
CA LEU A 176 -9.56 33.82 -0.58
C LEU A 176 -8.38 32.91 -0.28
N LEU A 177 -8.28 32.45 0.96
CA LEU A 177 -7.13 31.73 1.50
C LEU A 177 -7.58 30.44 2.18
N THR A 178 -6.64 29.54 2.45
CA THR A 178 -6.89 28.30 3.19
C THR A 178 -6.56 28.49 4.66
N TYR A 179 -7.52 28.16 5.53
CA TYR A 179 -7.23 27.98 6.96
C TYR A 179 -6.41 26.70 7.18
N THR A 180 -5.27 26.86 7.85
CA THR A 180 -4.29 25.80 8.04
C THR A 180 -4.63 24.81 9.15
N GLY A 181 -5.66 25.09 9.96
CA GLY A 181 -5.96 24.33 11.18
C GLY A 181 -5.15 24.78 12.40
N ILE A 182 -4.51 25.95 12.33
CA ILE A 182 -3.66 26.51 13.38
C ILE A 182 -4.13 27.93 13.69
N ALA A 183 -4.37 28.22 14.96
CA ALA A 183 -4.81 29.53 15.42
C ALA A 183 -4.31 29.83 16.84
N VAL A 184 -4.28 31.10 17.22
CA VAL A 184 -4.04 31.56 18.60
C VAL A 184 -5.28 32.27 19.09
N PHE A 185 -5.68 32.01 20.34
CA PHE A 185 -6.89 32.57 20.94
C PHE A 185 -6.58 33.22 22.28
N SER A 186 -7.24 34.35 22.54
CA SER A 186 -7.34 34.94 23.88
C SER A 186 -8.48 34.27 24.65
N ARG A 187 -8.46 34.37 25.98
CA ARG A 187 -9.46 33.76 26.87
C ARG A 187 -10.90 34.21 26.60
N GLU A 188 -11.08 35.37 25.99
CA GLU A 188 -12.37 35.95 25.61
C GLU A 188 -13.14 35.07 24.63
N ILE A 189 -12.47 34.19 23.87
CA ILE A 189 -13.14 33.26 22.96
C ILE A 189 -14.13 32.33 23.69
N PHE A 190 -13.91 32.05 24.98
CA PHE A 190 -14.80 31.22 25.79
C PHE A 190 -16.20 31.83 25.96
N LYS A 191 -16.39 33.14 25.75
CA LYS A 191 -17.71 33.79 25.72
C LYS A 191 -18.60 33.26 24.58
N TYR A 192 -17.98 32.83 23.48
CA TYR A 192 -18.66 32.38 22.26
C TYR A 192 -18.74 30.85 22.15
N LEU A 193 -18.27 30.14 23.16
CA LEU A 193 -18.33 28.69 23.27
C LEU A 193 -19.47 28.26 24.22
N PRO A 194 -20.05 27.07 24.04
CA PRO A 194 -21.03 26.52 24.96
C PRO A 194 -20.48 26.38 26.39
N GLU A 195 -21.36 26.43 27.39
CA GLU A 195 -20.97 26.23 28.80
C GLU A 195 -20.51 24.80 29.10
N GLN A 196 -21.06 23.82 28.39
CA GLN A 196 -20.76 22.39 28.55
C GLN A 196 -20.02 21.85 27.32
N PRO A 197 -19.15 20.85 27.48
CA PRO A 197 -18.42 20.23 26.38
C PRO A 197 -19.38 19.43 25.48
N VAL A 198 -19.84 20.06 24.40
CA VAL A 198 -20.75 19.47 23.41
C VAL A 198 -20.13 19.50 22.02
N ASN A 199 -20.69 18.75 21.07
CA ASN A 199 -20.26 18.80 19.68
C ASN A 199 -20.46 20.22 19.09
N TYR A 200 -19.37 20.97 18.99
CA TYR A 200 -19.39 22.36 18.58
C TYR A 200 -18.18 22.67 17.69
N SER A 201 -18.37 23.57 16.72
CA SER A 201 -17.28 24.00 15.82
C SER A 201 -16.67 25.30 16.32
N ILE A 202 -15.34 25.34 16.45
CA ILE A 202 -14.62 26.59 16.77
C ILE A 202 -14.87 27.69 15.72
N ILE A 203 -15.14 27.31 14.47
CA ILE A 203 -15.48 28.26 13.41
C ILE A 203 -16.80 28.99 13.72
N THR A 204 -17.76 28.35 14.37
CA THR A 204 -19.01 29.01 14.77
C THR A 204 -18.73 30.10 15.81
N ALA A 205 -17.91 29.82 16.83
CA ALA A 205 -17.50 30.82 17.81
C ALA A 205 -16.74 32.00 17.18
N ILE A 206 -15.83 31.74 16.24
CA ILE A 206 -15.11 32.78 15.50
C ILE A 206 -16.07 33.65 14.69
N LEU A 207 -17.06 33.05 14.03
CA LEU A 207 -18.07 33.77 13.27
C LEU A 207 -18.94 34.67 14.16
N ASP A 208 -19.29 34.22 15.37
CA ASP A 208 -20.07 35.01 16.31
C ASP A 208 -19.26 36.19 16.88
N ALA A 209 -17.97 35.98 17.15
CA ALA A 209 -17.05 37.08 17.47
C ALA A 209 -16.96 38.12 16.33
N LEU A 210 -16.88 37.67 15.07
CA LEU A 210 -16.88 38.55 13.89
C LEU A 210 -18.19 39.31 13.67
N LYS A 211 -19.34 38.73 14.08
CA LYS A 211 -20.63 39.43 14.04
C LYS A 211 -20.72 40.51 15.10
N GLU A 212 -20.26 40.24 16.32
CA GLU A 212 -20.24 41.20 17.42
C GLU A 212 -19.23 42.33 17.16
N ASN A 213 -18.03 41.99 16.69
CA ASN A 213 -16.99 42.93 16.32
C ASN A 213 -16.27 42.45 15.04
N PRO A 214 -16.48 43.12 13.89
CA PRO A 214 -15.83 42.75 12.62
C PRO A 214 -14.30 42.78 12.62
N ASP A 215 -13.70 43.46 13.59
CA ASP A 215 -12.24 43.56 13.74
C ASP A 215 -11.69 42.61 14.83
N SER A 216 -12.49 41.67 15.34
CA SER A 216 -12.10 40.76 16.43
C SER A 216 -11.12 39.64 16.03
N VAL A 217 -10.97 39.35 14.74
CA VAL A 217 -10.20 38.20 14.24
C VAL A 217 -9.13 38.64 13.24
N GLY A 218 -7.88 38.40 13.61
CA GLY A 218 -6.71 38.64 12.76
C GLY A 218 -6.39 37.45 11.84
N ALA A 219 -5.74 37.75 10.73
CA ALA A 219 -5.14 36.80 9.81
C ALA A 219 -3.61 36.94 9.84
N TYR A 220 -2.91 35.86 10.16
CA TYR A 220 -1.46 35.74 10.03
C TYR A 220 -1.13 35.05 8.71
N LEU A 221 -0.29 35.70 7.89
CA LEU A 221 0.07 35.26 6.54
C LEU A 221 1.58 34.94 6.49
N PRO A 222 2.02 33.68 6.67
CA PRO A 222 3.42 33.33 6.56
C PRO A 222 3.90 33.47 5.11
N GLU A 223 5.10 34.05 4.91
CA GLU A 223 5.67 34.24 3.56
C GLU A 223 5.93 32.91 2.84
N LYS A 224 6.45 31.93 3.58
CA LYS A 224 6.68 30.55 3.15
C LYS A 224 6.43 29.64 4.35
N MET A 225 5.73 28.54 4.12
CA MET A 225 5.44 27.53 5.13
C MET A 225 5.28 26.18 4.45
N LEU A 226 5.96 25.16 4.94
CA LEU A 226 5.60 23.79 4.66
C LEU A 226 4.25 23.52 5.31
N TRP A 227 3.26 23.07 4.54
CA TRP A 227 1.96 22.70 5.07
C TRP A 227 1.40 21.51 4.32
N ASN A 228 1.03 20.46 5.05
CA ASN A 228 0.35 19.30 4.48
C ASN A 228 -0.70 18.75 5.48
N ASP A 229 -1.94 18.61 5.01
CA ASP A 229 -2.95 17.76 5.63
C ASP A 229 -2.71 16.31 5.20
N ILE A 230 -2.33 15.45 6.15
CA ILE A 230 -2.11 14.01 5.88
C ILE A 230 -3.42 13.21 5.82
N GLY A 231 -4.57 13.86 5.65
CA GLY A 231 -5.89 13.28 5.84
C GLY A 231 -6.35 12.18 4.88
N THR A 232 -5.54 11.73 3.92
CA THR A 232 -5.87 10.61 3.02
C THR A 232 -4.69 9.65 2.85
N VAL A 233 -4.98 8.37 2.56
CA VAL A 233 -3.95 7.32 2.37
C VAL A 233 -2.97 7.73 1.27
N GLY A 234 -3.50 8.21 0.14
CA GLY A 234 -2.71 8.67 -1.00
C GLY A 234 -1.75 9.81 -0.62
N LYS A 235 -2.26 10.88 0.03
CA LYS A 235 -1.44 12.02 0.48
C LYS A 235 -0.35 11.57 1.47
N TYR A 236 -0.70 10.72 2.45
CA TYR A 236 0.24 10.26 3.46
C TYR A 236 1.39 9.43 2.85
N PHE A 237 1.08 8.40 2.07
CA PHE A 237 2.14 7.57 1.48
C PHE A 237 2.90 8.27 0.35
N SER A 238 2.28 9.23 -0.36
CA SER A 238 3.03 10.07 -1.30
C SER A 238 4.09 10.91 -0.59
N LEU A 239 3.74 11.49 0.58
CA LEU A 239 4.68 12.24 1.41
C LEU A 239 5.83 11.39 1.92
N LEU A 240 5.58 10.13 2.27
CA LEU A 240 6.63 9.19 2.68
C LEU A 240 7.51 8.69 1.51
N SER A 241 7.02 8.77 0.27
CA SER A 241 7.68 8.16 -0.89
C SER A 241 8.81 8.99 -1.52
N SER A 242 9.22 10.09 -0.89
CA SER A 242 10.46 10.80 -1.23
C SER A 242 11.65 10.21 -0.48
N SER A 243 12.41 9.36 -1.17
CA SER A 243 13.71 8.76 -0.78
C SER A 243 13.67 7.41 -0.04
N ALA A 244 14.22 6.42 -0.74
CA ALA A 244 14.79 5.14 -0.28
C ALA A 244 13.90 3.88 -0.33
N LYS A 245 14.19 3.04 -1.34
CA LYS A 245 13.80 1.63 -1.39
C LYS A 245 14.51 0.88 -0.25
N HIS A 246 13.77 0.08 0.51
CA HIS A 246 14.27 -0.79 1.59
C HIS A 246 14.91 -0.12 2.82
N LYS A 247 14.71 1.19 3.03
CA LYS A 247 15.01 1.83 4.32
C LYS A 247 13.71 2.11 5.06
N PRO A 248 13.74 2.14 6.41
CA PRO A 248 12.65 2.74 7.14
C PRO A 248 12.36 4.13 6.55
N LEU A 249 11.12 4.40 6.16
CA LEU A 249 10.63 5.75 5.82
C LEU A 249 10.57 6.63 7.09
N THR A 250 10.89 6.03 8.23
CA THR A 250 10.77 6.57 9.59
C THR A 250 12.01 6.17 10.43
N PRO A 251 12.75 7.07 11.10
CA PRO A 251 13.78 6.80 12.09
C PRO A 251 13.58 5.57 12.97
N VAL A 252 14.69 4.88 13.21
CA VAL A 252 14.79 3.63 13.98
C VAL A 252 14.26 3.79 15.42
N LYS A 253 14.29 4.99 15.98
CA LYS A 253 13.86 5.27 17.36
C LYS A 253 12.34 5.31 17.54
N SER A 254 11.56 5.41 16.46
CA SER A 254 10.09 5.36 16.55
C SER A 254 9.61 3.96 16.92
N PRO A 255 8.62 3.81 17.83
CA PRO A 255 7.97 2.54 18.10
C PRO A 255 7.17 2.02 16.90
N ILE A 256 6.76 2.92 15.99
CA ILE A 256 6.06 2.59 14.75
C ILE A 256 7.00 2.86 13.58
N ARG A 257 7.30 1.84 12.79
CA ARG A 257 8.16 1.94 11.61
C ARG A 257 7.41 1.61 10.34
N ILE A 258 7.61 2.39 9.29
CA ILE A 258 7.01 2.15 7.98
C ILE A 258 8.09 1.88 6.95
N TYR A 259 7.96 0.80 6.19
CA TYR A 259 8.89 0.38 5.15
C TYR A 259 8.15 0.24 3.83
N SER A 260 8.69 0.81 2.76
CA SER A 260 8.24 0.46 1.41
C SER A 260 8.79 -0.91 1.05
N LEU A 261 7.90 -1.84 0.69
CA LEU A 261 8.27 -3.15 0.15
C LEU A 261 8.49 -2.99 -1.36
N VAL A 262 9.57 -3.57 -1.89
CA VAL A 262 9.91 -3.41 -3.32
C VAL A 262 9.04 -4.32 -4.17
N GLU A 263 8.36 -3.69 -5.13
CA GLU A 263 7.50 -4.39 -6.07
C GLU A 263 8.22 -4.81 -7.36
N GLN A 264 7.86 -6.00 -7.83
CA GLN A 264 8.34 -6.57 -9.07
C GLN A 264 7.21 -6.68 -10.10
N GLY A 265 6.75 -5.56 -10.65
CA GLY A 265 5.94 -5.58 -11.88
C GLY A 265 4.58 -4.91 -11.79
N SER A 266 4.00 -4.76 -10.60
CA SER A 266 2.76 -4.01 -10.38
C SER A 266 3.02 -2.51 -10.18
N ASN A 267 1.96 -1.71 -10.40
CA ASN A 267 1.89 -0.28 -10.09
C ASN A 267 1.31 -0.02 -8.68
N ARG A 268 0.86 -1.09 -7.99
CA ARG A 268 0.45 -1.02 -6.59
C ARG A 268 1.65 -0.58 -5.74
N LYS A 269 1.40 -0.23 -4.48
CA LYS A 269 2.46 0.05 -3.51
C LYS A 269 2.16 -0.69 -2.22
N PHE A 270 3.07 -1.57 -1.80
CA PHE A 270 3.02 -2.23 -0.50
C PHE A 270 3.91 -1.53 0.53
N TYR A 271 3.35 -1.28 1.71
CA TYR A 271 4.06 -0.69 2.85
C TYR A 271 3.91 -1.58 4.08
N ARG A 272 5.01 -2.03 4.66
CA ARG A 272 5.02 -2.72 5.95
C ARG A 272 4.98 -1.69 7.08
N ILE A 273 3.99 -1.82 7.95
CA ILE A 273 3.87 -1.09 9.21
C ILE A 273 4.30 -2.04 10.32
N SER A 274 5.32 -1.68 11.08
CA SER A 274 5.87 -2.49 12.16
C SER A 274 5.75 -1.77 13.50
N TYR A 275 5.20 -2.49 14.47
CA TYR A 275 5.26 -2.25 15.90
C TYR A 275 6.35 -3.16 16.51
N PRO A 276 6.72 -2.99 17.79
CA PRO A 276 7.70 -3.86 18.45
C PRO A 276 7.32 -5.34 18.38
N ASP A 277 6.04 -5.67 18.56
CA ASP A 277 5.56 -7.06 18.68
C ASP A 277 4.68 -7.52 17.51
N SER A 278 4.43 -6.67 16.51
CA SER A 278 3.57 -7.04 15.38
C SER A 278 3.85 -6.21 14.13
N SER A 279 3.42 -6.72 12.99
CA SER A 279 3.46 -5.99 11.73
C SER A 279 2.26 -6.29 10.85
N LYS A 280 1.95 -5.33 9.97
CA LYS A 280 0.89 -5.38 8.98
C LYS A 280 1.43 -4.83 7.66
N VAL A 281 0.78 -5.19 6.55
CA VAL A 281 1.10 -4.62 5.24
C VAL A 281 -0.09 -3.82 4.75
N VAL A 282 0.13 -2.61 4.26
CA VAL A 282 -0.87 -1.81 3.57
C VAL A 282 -0.54 -1.84 2.09
N MET A 283 -1.48 -2.33 1.29
CA MET A 283 -1.47 -2.17 -0.15
C MET A 283 -2.23 -0.89 -0.50
N VAL A 284 -1.62 -0.02 -1.30
CA VAL A 284 -2.28 1.13 -1.91
C VAL A 284 -2.27 0.94 -3.41
N SER A 285 -3.44 0.96 -4.04
CA SER A 285 -3.60 0.84 -5.48
C SER A 285 -3.74 2.20 -6.16
N TYR A 286 -3.93 2.18 -7.48
CA TYR A 286 -4.07 3.33 -8.35
C TYR A 286 -5.48 3.35 -8.98
N PRO A 287 -6.02 4.52 -9.37
CA PRO A 287 -7.41 4.67 -9.81
C PRO A 287 -7.84 3.74 -10.96
N GLU A 288 -6.92 3.38 -11.84
CA GLU A 288 -7.18 2.55 -13.03
C GLU A 288 -7.00 1.04 -12.77
N ASP A 289 -6.81 0.61 -11.52
CA ASP A 289 -6.63 -0.81 -11.17
C ASP A 289 -7.93 -1.62 -11.25
N GLN A 290 -8.17 -2.22 -12.42
CA GLN A 290 -9.32 -3.08 -12.68
C GLN A 290 -9.35 -4.37 -11.84
N ASP A 291 -8.22 -4.75 -11.23
CA ASP A 291 -8.09 -5.95 -10.41
C ASP A 291 -8.27 -5.66 -8.91
N PHE A 292 -8.53 -4.42 -8.48
CA PHE A 292 -8.61 -4.07 -7.05
C PHE A 292 -9.73 -4.82 -6.30
N ASP A 293 -10.96 -4.78 -6.81
CA ASP A 293 -12.09 -5.50 -6.20
C ASP A 293 -11.87 -7.02 -6.23
N ARG A 294 -11.23 -7.51 -7.30
CA ARG A 294 -10.91 -8.92 -7.47
C ARG A 294 -9.84 -9.37 -6.48
N PHE A 295 -8.83 -8.55 -6.23
CA PHE A 295 -7.81 -8.82 -5.22
C PHE A 295 -8.46 -9.04 -3.85
N ILE A 296 -9.43 -8.20 -3.47
CA ILE A 296 -10.15 -8.35 -2.20
C ILE A 296 -10.98 -9.64 -2.22
N LYS A 297 -11.87 -9.81 -3.21
CA LYS A 297 -12.79 -10.95 -3.30
C LYS A 297 -12.04 -12.29 -3.30
N THR A 298 -11.03 -12.43 -4.17
CA THR A 298 -10.23 -13.64 -4.28
C THR A 298 -9.40 -13.86 -3.02
N GLY A 299 -8.80 -12.82 -2.45
CA GLY A 299 -7.98 -12.92 -1.24
C GLY A 299 -8.77 -13.44 -0.04
N GLU A 300 -9.95 -12.86 0.21
CA GLU A 300 -10.86 -13.27 1.28
C GLU A 300 -11.37 -14.69 1.08
N TYR A 301 -11.78 -15.04 -0.14
CA TYR A 301 -12.27 -16.38 -0.46
C TYR A 301 -11.20 -17.45 -0.23
N LEU A 302 -9.98 -17.23 -0.75
CA LEU A 302 -8.88 -18.16 -0.57
C LEU A 302 -8.47 -18.26 0.92
N PHE A 303 -8.45 -17.14 1.65
CA PHE A 303 -8.08 -17.14 3.08
C PHE A 303 -9.10 -17.90 3.93
N LYS A 304 -10.40 -17.64 3.73
CA LYS A 304 -11.50 -18.34 4.43
C LYS A 304 -11.44 -19.86 4.22
N ASN A 305 -11.01 -20.28 3.04
CA ASN A 305 -10.84 -21.69 2.69
C ASN A 305 -9.44 -22.22 3.04
N GLY A 306 -8.59 -21.49 3.76
CA GLY A 306 -7.26 -21.95 4.18
C GLY A 306 -6.29 -22.19 3.03
N LEU A 307 -6.45 -21.48 1.90
CA LEU A 307 -5.66 -21.61 0.68
C LEU A 307 -4.47 -20.62 0.64
N GLY A 308 -3.89 -20.32 1.80
CA GLY A 308 -2.56 -19.72 1.92
C GLY A 308 -2.41 -18.23 1.60
N THR A 309 -3.46 -17.51 1.18
CA THR A 309 -3.39 -16.04 1.00
C THR A 309 -3.25 -15.30 2.34
N PRO A 310 -2.73 -14.06 2.38
CA PRO A 310 -2.73 -13.23 3.58
C PRO A 310 -4.16 -12.91 4.03
N GLN A 311 -4.37 -12.80 5.35
CA GLN A 311 -5.62 -12.27 5.87
C GLN A 311 -5.81 -10.81 5.41
N ILE A 312 -6.99 -10.49 4.88
CA ILE A 312 -7.44 -9.11 4.70
C ILE A 312 -8.16 -8.69 5.98
N PHE A 313 -7.61 -7.69 6.70
CA PHE A 313 -8.21 -7.20 7.94
C PHE A 313 -9.31 -6.18 7.67
N SER A 314 -9.06 -5.24 6.75
CA SER A 314 -10.00 -4.22 6.31
C SER A 314 -9.54 -3.62 4.99
N HIS A 315 -10.46 -2.95 4.29
CA HIS A 315 -10.17 -2.26 3.03
C HIS A 315 -11.05 -1.01 2.89
N ASP A 316 -10.54 0.00 2.18
CA ASP A 316 -11.27 1.20 1.80
C ASP A 316 -11.21 1.36 0.28
N LYS A 317 -12.35 1.19 -0.38
CA LYS A 317 -12.46 1.29 -1.85
C LYS A 317 -12.31 2.73 -2.34
N ALA A 318 -12.75 3.72 -1.56
CA ALA A 318 -12.61 5.13 -1.93
C ALA A 318 -11.15 5.59 -1.88
N GLN A 319 -10.35 4.99 -0.99
CA GLN A 319 -8.91 5.22 -0.90
C GLN A 319 -8.06 4.20 -1.67
N LEU A 320 -8.69 3.20 -2.31
CA LEU A 320 -8.04 2.08 -3.00
C LEU A 320 -6.96 1.40 -2.15
N ALA A 321 -7.27 1.16 -0.88
CA ALA A 321 -6.32 0.68 0.10
C ALA A 321 -6.80 -0.58 0.82
N VAL A 322 -5.89 -1.50 1.11
CA VAL A 322 -6.17 -2.78 1.78
C VAL A 322 -5.14 -3.02 2.89
N LEU A 323 -5.60 -3.37 4.09
CA LEU A 323 -4.77 -3.76 5.22
C LEU A 323 -4.69 -5.28 5.30
N LEU A 324 -3.47 -5.79 5.26
CA LEU A 324 -3.11 -7.18 5.06
C LEU A 324 -2.28 -7.72 6.23
N GLU A 325 -2.35 -9.03 6.42
CA GLU A 325 -1.35 -9.79 7.16
C GLU A 325 0.03 -9.61 6.55
N ASP A 326 1.01 -9.31 7.40
CA ASP A 326 2.41 -9.37 7.01
C ASP A 326 2.89 -10.82 7.01
N LEU A 327 3.29 -11.30 5.83
CA LEU A 327 3.78 -12.67 5.64
C LEU A 327 5.30 -12.79 5.83
N GLY A 328 5.98 -11.70 6.18
CA GLY A 328 7.44 -11.66 6.32
C GLY A 328 8.17 -11.55 4.99
N ASP A 329 9.49 -11.80 5.01
CA ASP A 329 10.36 -11.64 3.83
C ASP A 329 10.91 -12.98 3.29
N ASP A 330 10.73 -14.08 4.04
CA ASP A 330 11.26 -15.39 3.69
C ASP A 330 10.39 -16.06 2.61
N ASN A 331 10.75 -15.82 1.34
CA ASN A 331 10.18 -16.52 0.19
C ASN A 331 11.03 -17.73 -0.24
N VAL A 332 10.47 -18.61 -1.08
CA VAL A 332 11.18 -19.81 -1.57
C VAL A 332 12.52 -19.44 -2.23
N HIS A 333 12.57 -18.36 -3.01
CA HIS A 333 13.80 -17.86 -3.66
C HIS A 333 14.94 -17.58 -2.66
N THR A 334 14.63 -17.10 -1.46
CA THR A 334 15.62 -16.85 -0.39
C THR A 334 15.83 -18.08 0.50
N ALA A 335 14.77 -18.84 0.78
CA ALA A 335 14.82 -20.02 1.65
C ALA A 335 15.74 -21.12 1.09
N ILE A 336 15.72 -21.37 -0.22
CA ILE A 336 16.56 -22.38 -0.88
C ILE A 336 18.06 -22.06 -0.85
N LYS A 337 18.44 -20.83 -0.48
CA LYS A 337 19.85 -20.44 -0.30
C LYS A 337 20.38 -20.81 1.09
N LYS A 338 19.47 -21.00 2.05
CA LYS A 338 19.78 -21.28 3.46
C LYS A 338 19.43 -22.71 3.88
N LYS A 339 18.52 -23.37 3.17
CA LYS A 339 17.97 -24.69 3.49
C LYS A 339 18.16 -25.66 2.33
N ASN A 340 17.93 -26.95 2.56
CA ASN A 340 17.97 -27.97 1.52
C ASN A 340 16.92 -27.68 0.44
N LYS A 341 17.34 -27.54 -0.83
CA LYS A 341 16.46 -27.24 -1.96
C LYS A 341 15.33 -28.27 -2.09
N SER A 342 15.65 -29.57 -2.03
CA SER A 342 14.67 -30.66 -2.23
C SER A 342 13.57 -30.61 -1.18
N GLU A 343 13.92 -30.39 0.09
CA GLU A 343 12.95 -30.28 1.19
C GLU A 343 12.01 -29.09 1.02
N VAL A 344 12.57 -27.91 0.69
CA VAL A 344 11.76 -26.70 0.47
C VAL A 344 10.78 -26.90 -0.68
N TYR A 345 11.24 -27.44 -1.82
CA TYR A 345 10.37 -27.67 -2.98
C TYR A 345 9.32 -28.74 -2.70
N LYS A 346 9.67 -29.86 -2.06
CA LYS A 346 8.70 -30.91 -1.68
C LYS A 346 7.59 -30.36 -0.80
N LYS A 347 7.93 -29.50 0.15
CA LYS A 347 6.96 -28.81 1.00
C LYS A 347 6.00 -27.92 0.22
N VAL A 348 6.50 -27.16 -0.74
CA VAL A 348 5.67 -26.32 -1.62
C VAL A 348 4.78 -27.18 -2.52
N ILE A 349 5.30 -28.30 -3.01
CA ILE A 349 4.54 -29.27 -3.82
C ILE A 349 3.44 -29.94 -2.99
N ASP A 350 3.72 -30.35 -1.75
CA ASP A 350 2.70 -30.90 -0.85
C ASP A 350 1.57 -29.88 -0.64
N TRP A 351 1.90 -28.60 -0.46
CA TRP A 351 0.91 -27.53 -0.39
C TRP A 351 0.13 -27.37 -1.71
N LEU A 352 0.80 -27.39 -2.86
CA LEU A 352 0.15 -27.24 -4.17
C LEU A 352 -0.85 -28.38 -4.43
N VAL A 353 -0.49 -29.61 -4.09
CA VAL A 353 -1.37 -30.78 -4.21
C VAL A 353 -2.61 -30.62 -3.32
N GLU A 354 -2.44 -30.19 -2.06
CA GLU A 354 -3.58 -29.94 -1.18
C GLU A 354 -4.42 -28.73 -1.65
N PHE A 355 -3.80 -27.70 -2.22
CA PHE A 355 -4.49 -26.56 -2.84
C PHE A 355 -5.39 -27.00 -4.00
N GLN A 356 -4.86 -27.80 -4.92
CA GLN A 356 -5.61 -28.33 -6.07
C GLN A 356 -6.71 -29.30 -5.63
N LYS A 357 -6.39 -30.23 -4.71
CA LYS A 357 -7.35 -31.17 -4.14
C LYS A 357 -8.52 -30.44 -3.48
N LYS A 358 -8.24 -29.46 -2.62
CA LYS A 358 -9.27 -28.71 -1.91
C LYS A 358 -10.13 -27.87 -2.84
N THR A 359 -9.54 -27.24 -3.85
CA THR A 359 -10.28 -26.44 -4.83
C THR A 359 -11.14 -27.29 -5.76
N CYS A 360 -10.71 -28.52 -6.09
CA CYS A 360 -11.56 -29.52 -6.74
C CYS A 360 -12.75 -29.92 -5.85
N GLN A 361 -12.53 -30.17 -4.55
CA GLN A 361 -13.59 -30.53 -3.60
C GLN A 361 -14.62 -29.42 -3.38
N LEU A 362 -14.20 -28.14 -3.46
CA LEU A 362 -15.11 -26.99 -3.39
C LEU A 362 -16.01 -26.88 -4.65
N GLY A 363 -15.64 -27.55 -5.75
CA GLY A 363 -16.43 -27.67 -6.96
C GLY A 363 -16.90 -26.34 -7.55
N ASP A 364 -18.16 -26.30 -7.97
CA ASP A 364 -18.77 -25.14 -8.62
C ASP A 364 -18.79 -23.87 -7.76
N GLY A 365 -18.77 -24.00 -6.43
CA GLY A 365 -18.70 -22.85 -5.53
C GLY A 365 -17.41 -22.06 -5.73
N CYS A 366 -16.27 -22.75 -5.82
CA CYS A 366 -14.98 -22.10 -6.08
C CYS A 366 -14.93 -21.51 -7.50
N ARG A 367 -15.54 -22.19 -8.47
CA ARG A 367 -15.58 -21.73 -9.87
C ARG A 367 -16.37 -20.43 -10.04
N LYS A 368 -17.52 -20.32 -9.39
CA LYS A 368 -18.34 -19.09 -9.38
C LYS A 368 -17.69 -17.93 -8.66
N GLU A 369 -16.93 -18.19 -7.59
CA GLU A 369 -16.29 -17.12 -6.83
C GLU A 369 -15.09 -16.51 -7.58
N ILE A 370 -14.28 -17.37 -8.20
CA ILE A 370 -13.11 -16.93 -8.98
C ILE A 370 -13.52 -16.36 -10.34
N ASP A 371 -14.50 -16.97 -11.00
CA ASP A 371 -15.10 -16.53 -12.27
C ASP A 371 -14.07 -16.15 -13.36
N ARG A 372 -13.02 -16.96 -13.48
CA ARG A 372 -11.97 -16.81 -14.48
C ARG A 372 -11.47 -18.15 -14.95
N SER A 373 -11.28 -18.26 -16.25
CA SER A 373 -10.67 -19.42 -16.88
C SER A 373 -9.38 -19.00 -17.60
N PHE A 374 -8.42 -19.90 -17.60
CA PHE A 374 -7.27 -19.88 -18.48
C PHE A 374 -7.58 -20.76 -19.69
N ASP A 375 -8.54 -20.28 -20.46
CA ASP A 375 -9.03 -20.95 -21.65
C ASP A 375 -8.14 -20.66 -22.85
N TYR A 376 -8.56 -21.16 -24.02
CA TYR A 376 -7.81 -21.02 -25.26
C TYR A 376 -7.36 -19.56 -25.55
N PRO A 377 -8.25 -18.54 -25.50
CA PRO A 377 -7.83 -17.13 -25.62
C PRO A 377 -6.77 -16.72 -24.60
N GLY A 378 -6.91 -17.11 -23.34
CA GLY A 378 -5.93 -16.79 -22.29
C GLY A 378 -4.56 -17.41 -22.55
N ILE A 379 -4.53 -18.65 -23.01
CA ILE A 379 -3.30 -19.38 -23.35
C ILE A 379 -2.65 -18.77 -24.60
N ARG A 380 -3.45 -18.44 -25.62
CA ARG A 380 -2.94 -17.84 -26.86
C ARG A 380 -2.42 -16.43 -26.66
N TRP A 381 -3.06 -15.64 -25.80
CA TRP A 381 -2.56 -14.34 -25.39
C TRP A 381 -1.11 -14.40 -24.89
N GLU A 382 -0.72 -15.43 -24.14
CA GLU A 382 0.66 -15.57 -23.66
C GLU A 382 1.67 -15.85 -24.78
N THR A 383 1.31 -16.67 -25.76
CA THR A 383 2.13 -16.91 -26.96
C THR A 383 2.17 -15.73 -27.92
N GLU A 384 1.09 -14.95 -28.02
CA GLU A 384 1.08 -13.65 -28.72
C GLU A 384 2.00 -12.66 -28.00
N TYR A 385 1.90 -12.58 -26.68
CA TYR A 385 2.74 -11.72 -25.86
C TYR A 385 4.23 -12.07 -25.99
N PHE A 386 4.56 -13.36 -26.06
CA PHE A 386 5.89 -13.86 -26.41
C PHE A 386 6.32 -13.42 -27.81
N THR A 387 5.46 -13.61 -28.81
CA THR A 387 5.72 -13.24 -30.20
C THR A 387 6.04 -11.75 -30.33
N GLU A 388 5.17 -10.89 -29.79
CA GLU A 388 5.29 -9.44 -29.90
C GLU A 388 6.51 -8.89 -29.15
N ASN A 389 6.74 -9.36 -27.92
CA ASN A 389 7.75 -8.73 -27.07
C ASN A 389 9.12 -9.40 -27.19
N PHE A 390 9.15 -10.73 -27.32
CA PHE A 390 10.40 -11.47 -27.37
C PHE A 390 10.88 -11.68 -28.81
N LEU A 391 10.09 -12.34 -29.66
CA LEU A 391 10.52 -12.65 -31.03
C LEU A 391 10.69 -11.38 -31.89
N LYS A 392 9.65 -10.54 -31.97
CA LYS A 392 9.69 -9.33 -32.79
C LYS A 392 10.54 -8.24 -32.15
N ARG A 393 10.23 -7.84 -30.92
CA ARG A 393 10.88 -6.66 -30.30
C ARG A 393 12.29 -6.93 -29.76
N TYR A 394 12.55 -8.09 -29.15
CA TYR A 394 13.87 -8.39 -28.59
C TYR A 394 14.80 -9.05 -29.62
N LEU A 395 14.38 -10.14 -30.26
CA LEU A 395 15.19 -10.84 -31.26
C LEU A 395 15.24 -10.09 -32.60
N GLY A 396 14.15 -9.45 -33.00
CA GLY A 396 14.06 -8.75 -34.29
C GLY A 396 13.63 -9.66 -35.44
N GLU A 397 12.92 -10.74 -35.15
CA GLU A 397 12.39 -11.63 -36.18
C GLU A 397 11.26 -10.95 -36.99
N SER A 398 11.13 -11.33 -38.26
CA SER A 398 10.13 -10.75 -39.16
C SER A 398 8.71 -11.23 -38.86
N GLU A 399 7.72 -10.48 -39.34
CA GLU A 399 6.30 -10.82 -39.22
C GLU A 399 6.00 -12.19 -39.87
N GLU A 400 6.59 -12.45 -41.04
CA GLU A 400 6.39 -13.68 -41.80
C GLU A 400 6.89 -14.90 -41.03
N LYS A 401 8.10 -14.84 -40.47
CA LYS A 401 8.66 -15.90 -39.63
C LYS A 401 7.80 -16.14 -38.39
N CYS A 402 7.33 -15.08 -37.73
CA CYS A 402 6.47 -15.22 -36.56
C CYS A 402 5.09 -15.81 -36.91
N ALA A 403 4.58 -15.55 -38.12
CA ALA A 403 3.31 -16.09 -38.60
C ALA A 403 3.37 -17.61 -38.81
N GLU A 404 4.52 -18.15 -39.23
CA GLU A 404 4.74 -19.60 -39.37
C GLU A 404 4.58 -20.37 -38.05
N LEU A 405 4.73 -19.69 -36.90
CA LEU A 405 4.59 -20.31 -35.59
C LEU A 405 3.15 -20.42 -35.09
N GLN A 406 2.19 -19.70 -35.70
CA GLN A 406 0.81 -19.64 -35.19
C GLN A 406 0.12 -21.01 -35.13
N PRO A 407 0.21 -21.90 -36.15
CA PRO A 407 -0.39 -23.24 -36.06
C PRO A 407 0.18 -24.07 -34.90
N PHE A 408 1.46 -23.85 -34.57
CA PHE A 408 2.09 -24.54 -33.44
C PHE A 408 1.57 -24.03 -32.11
N PHE A 409 1.42 -22.71 -31.96
CA PHE A 409 0.84 -22.10 -30.76
C PHE A 409 -0.63 -22.48 -30.58
N ASP A 410 -1.40 -22.59 -31.65
CA ASP A 410 -2.79 -23.07 -31.62
C ASP A 410 -2.85 -24.52 -31.11
N THR A 411 -1.97 -25.40 -31.61
CA THR A 411 -1.89 -26.79 -31.17
C THR A 411 -1.48 -26.91 -29.70
N LEU A 412 -0.49 -26.13 -29.26
CA LEU A 412 -0.07 -26.08 -27.86
C LEU A 412 -1.21 -25.65 -26.92
N ALA A 413 -1.99 -24.65 -27.34
CA ALA A 413 -3.14 -24.19 -26.58
C ALA A 413 -4.23 -25.25 -26.49
N GLN A 414 -4.55 -25.92 -27.60
CA GLN A 414 -5.52 -27.02 -27.62
C GLN A 414 -5.09 -28.18 -26.71
N GLU A 415 -3.81 -28.57 -26.74
CA GLU A 415 -3.30 -29.64 -25.87
C GLU A 415 -3.28 -29.23 -24.40
N SER A 416 -3.03 -27.95 -24.09
CA SER A 416 -3.16 -27.41 -22.73
C SER A 416 -4.59 -27.52 -22.21
N MET A 417 -5.59 -27.28 -23.08
CA MET A 417 -7.01 -27.40 -22.72
C MET A 417 -7.47 -28.83 -22.47
N LYS A 418 -6.77 -29.85 -22.99
CA LYS A 418 -7.07 -31.27 -22.75
C LYS A 418 -6.67 -31.75 -21.35
N GLN A 419 -5.87 -30.97 -20.62
CA GLN A 419 -5.48 -31.31 -19.26
C GLN A 419 -6.66 -31.15 -18.30
N PRO A 420 -6.67 -31.88 -17.17
CA PRO A 420 -7.53 -31.56 -16.06
C PRO A 420 -7.44 -30.09 -15.67
N GLN A 421 -8.59 -29.45 -15.47
CA GLN A 421 -8.68 -28.03 -15.13
C GLN A 421 -8.82 -27.87 -13.62
N VAL A 422 -7.87 -27.17 -13.02
CA VAL A 422 -7.80 -26.90 -11.57
C VAL A 422 -7.65 -25.41 -11.33
N LEU A 423 -7.87 -24.97 -10.10
CA LEU A 423 -7.50 -23.61 -9.75
C LEU A 423 -5.97 -23.47 -9.83
N ILE A 424 -5.49 -22.49 -10.59
CA ILE A 424 -4.08 -22.14 -10.72
C ILE A 424 -3.86 -20.72 -10.21
N HIS A 425 -2.75 -20.52 -9.52
CA HIS A 425 -2.22 -19.21 -9.14
C HIS A 425 -1.75 -18.42 -10.38
N ARG A 426 -1.28 -19.13 -11.41
CA ARG A 426 -0.66 -18.62 -12.65
C ARG A 426 0.76 -18.12 -12.45
N ASP A 427 0.99 -17.22 -11.49
CA ASP A 427 2.32 -16.68 -11.18
C ASP A 427 3.00 -17.42 -10.01
N PHE A 428 2.88 -18.76 -9.99
CA PHE A 428 3.37 -19.64 -8.91
C PHE A 428 4.90 -19.83 -8.94
N GLN A 429 5.62 -18.74 -8.70
CA GLN A 429 7.08 -18.67 -8.76
C GLN A 429 7.70 -18.53 -7.37
N SER A 430 9.00 -18.80 -7.25
CA SER A 430 9.71 -18.85 -5.97
C SER A 430 9.69 -17.53 -5.17
N GLN A 431 9.44 -16.39 -5.82
CA GLN A 431 9.35 -15.08 -5.16
C GLN A 431 7.94 -14.79 -4.60
N ASN A 432 6.90 -15.42 -5.15
CA ASN A 432 5.49 -15.22 -4.78
C ASN A 432 5.01 -16.23 -3.72
N ILE A 433 5.89 -17.12 -3.29
CA ILE A 433 5.61 -18.18 -2.31
C ILE A 433 6.45 -17.90 -1.06
N LEU A 434 5.78 -17.59 0.05
CA LEU A 434 6.38 -17.30 1.35
C LEU A 434 6.29 -18.50 2.29
N ILE A 435 7.24 -18.59 3.22
CA ILE A 435 7.26 -19.57 4.30
C ILE A 435 7.17 -18.81 5.61
N LYS A 436 6.01 -18.87 6.26
CA LYS A 436 5.75 -18.22 7.55
C LYS A 436 5.24 -19.25 8.55
N ASP A 437 5.86 -19.31 9.73
CA ASP A 437 5.51 -20.26 10.80
C ASP A 437 5.45 -21.71 10.30
N ASP A 438 6.42 -22.07 9.46
CA ASP A 438 6.50 -23.36 8.79
C ASP A 438 5.30 -23.69 7.86
N LYS A 439 4.52 -22.69 7.44
CA LYS A 439 3.42 -22.84 6.47
C LYS A 439 3.73 -22.12 5.17
N VAL A 440 3.33 -22.74 4.06
CA VAL A 440 3.41 -22.13 2.73
C VAL A 440 2.27 -21.12 2.57
N ARG A 441 2.62 -19.91 2.15
CA ARG A 441 1.70 -18.78 1.94
C ARG A 441 1.96 -18.19 0.56
N ILE A 442 0.95 -17.61 -0.07
CA ILE A 442 1.03 -17.07 -1.43
C ILE A 442 0.66 -15.59 -1.47
N VAL A 443 1.32 -14.84 -2.36
CA VAL A 443 1.02 -13.46 -2.72
C VAL A 443 0.89 -13.34 -4.24
N ASP A 444 0.37 -12.21 -4.73
CA ASP A 444 0.14 -11.98 -6.17
C ASP A 444 -0.95 -12.89 -6.78
N PHE A 445 -1.92 -13.27 -5.95
CA PHE A 445 -2.98 -14.24 -6.27
C PHE A 445 -4.16 -13.66 -7.07
N GLN A 446 -4.19 -12.37 -7.40
CA GLN A 446 -5.28 -11.77 -8.19
C GLN A 446 -5.36 -12.35 -9.62
N GLY A 447 -4.27 -12.95 -10.10
CA GLY A 447 -4.17 -13.63 -11.39
C GLY A 447 -4.85 -15.01 -11.43
N THR A 448 -5.31 -15.51 -10.28
CA THR A 448 -5.88 -16.85 -10.10
C THR A 448 -7.04 -17.11 -11.07
N ARG A 449 -7.06 -18.33 -11.64
CA ARG A 449 -8.01 -18.76 -12.67
C ARG A 449 -8.05 -20.29 -12.74
N TYR A 450 -9.08 -20.86 -13.35
CA TYR A 450 -9.10 -22.30 -13.64
C TYR A 450 -8.28 -22.60 -14.89
N GLY A 451 -7.29 -23.48 -14.78
CA GLY A 451 -6.35 -23.78 -15.85
C GLY A 451 -5.72 -25.17 -15.75
N PRO A 452 -4.78 -25.50 -16.64
CA PRO A 452 -4.17 -26.83 -16.74
C PRO A 452 -3.44 -27.25 -15.46
N VAL A 453 -3.65 -28.50 -15.02
CA VAL A 453 -3.13 -29.06 -13.76
C VAL A 453 -1.61 -28.97 -13.58
N ALA A 454 -0.84 -29.01 -14.67
CA ALA A 454 0.62 -28.94 -14.60
C ALA A 454 1.16 -27.50 -14.56
N TYR A 455 0.33 -26.48 -14.77
CA TYR A 455 0.77 -25.10 -15.00
C TYR A 455 1.57 -24.52 -13.82
N ASP A 456 1.00 -24.51 -12.62
CA ASP A 456 1.68 -23.95 -11.45
C ASP A 456 2.94 -24.74 -11.04
N LEU A 457 2.93 -26.08 -11.17
CA LEU A 457 4.12 -26.90 -10.93
C LEU A 457 5.25 -26.48 -11.85
N MET A 458 4.96 -26.30 -13.14
CA MET A 458 5.98 -25.91 -14.11
C MET A 458 6.40 -24.45 -13.96
N SER A 459 5.52 -23.55 -13.52
CA SER A 459 5.88 -22.20 -13.05
C SER A 459 6.90 -22.20 -11.93
N LEU A 460 6.80 -23.17 -11.01
CA LEU A 460 7.75 -23.34 -9.91
C LEU A 460 9.08 -23.95 -10.37
N LEU A 461 9.02 -25.00 -11.21
CA LEU A 461 10.20 -25.80 -11.58
C LEU A 461 11.00 -25.23 -12.76
N LYS A 462 10.39 -24.37 -13.58
CA LYS A 462 11.03 -23.63 -14.68
C LYS A 462 11.16 -22.14 -14.33
N ASP A 463 11.20 -21.82 -13.04
CA ASP A 463 11.36 -20.45 -12.57
C ASP A 463 12.73 -19.88 -13.00
N ALA A 464 12.73 -18.87 -13.88
CA ALA A 464 13.94 -18.25 -14.39
C ALA A 464 14.79 -17.54 -13.32
N TYR A 465 14.24 -17.29 -12.13
CA TYR A 465 14.98 -16.70 -11.02
C TYR A 465 15.90 -17.69 -10.30
N VAL A 466 15.71 -18.99 -10.48
CA VAL A 466 16.41 -20.04 -9.73
C VAL A 466 16.92 -21.13 -10.65
N ASP A 467 18.20 -21.47 -10.50
CA ASP A 467 18.74 -22.66 -11.13
C ASP A 467 18.37 -23.94 -10.33
N ILE A 468 17.57 -24.80 -10.97
CA ILE A 468 17.15 -26.11 -10.45
C ILE A 468 17.73 -27.18 -11.38
N PRO A 469 18.66 -28.03 -10.88
CA PRO A 469 19.25 -29.09 -11.67
C PRO A 469 18.22 -30.02 -12.31
N VAL A 470 18.47 -30.47 -13.54
CA VAL A 470 17.56 -31.36 -14.30
C VAL A 470 17.15 -32.59 -13.48
N ALA A 471 18.09 -33.24 -12.81
CA ALA A 471 17.82 -34.41 -11.98
C ALA A 471 16.82 -34.10 -10.85
N LEU A 472 16.99 -32.97 -10.17
CA LEU A 472 16.08 -32.53 -9.12
C LEU A 472 14.71 -32.13 -9.69
N ARG A 473 14.65 -31.45 -10.84
CA ARG A 473 13.35 -31.15 -11.50
C ARG A 473 12.58 -32.42 -11.83
N ARG A 474 13.24 -33.46 -12.33
CA ARG A 474 12.63 -34.76 -12.64
C ARG A 474 12.15 -35.48 -11.37
N GLU A 475 12.94 -35.46 -10.31
CA GLU A 475 12.55 -35.98 -8.99
C GLU A 475 11.29 -35.28 -8.47
N LEU A 476 11.24 -33.95 -8.54
CA LEU A 476 10.11 -33.15 -8.05
C LEU A 476 8.84 -33.33 -8.89
N GLN A 477 8.96 -33.49 -10.21
CA GLN A 477 7.83 -33.84 -11.08
C GLN A 477 7.26 -35.21 -10.73
N GLU A 478 8.11 -36.22 -10.54
CA GLU A 478 7.69 -37.55 -10.11
C GLU A 478 7.04 -37.51 -8.71
N TYR A 479 7.59 -36.71 -7.80
CA TYR A 479 7.03 -36.51 -6.46
C TYR A 479 5.62 -35.92 -6.53
N TYR A 480 5.43 -34.85 -7.31
CA TYR A 480 4.11 -34.26 -7.54
C TYR A 480 3.14 -35.28 -8.14
N TYR A 481 3.56 -36.02 -9.18
CA TYR A 481 2.72 -37.03 -9.83
C TYR A 481 2.20 -38.06 -8.83
N ARG A 482 3.08 -38.63 -7.99
CA ARG A 482 2.67 -39.60 -6.97
C ARG A 482 1.70 -39.02 -5.96
N LYS A 483 1.94 -37.78 -5.53
CA LYS A 483 1.11 -37.09 -4.54
C LYS A 483 -0.28 -36.77 -5.09
N ILE A 484 -0.36 -36.21 -6.30
CA ILE A 484 -1.64 -35.83 -6.92
C ILE A 484 -2.48 -37.07 -7.26
N GLN A 485 -1.87 -38.15 -7.77
CA GLN A 485 -2.58 -39.42 -7.99
C GLN A 485 -3.03 -40.06 -6.66
N GLY A 486 -2.22 -39.93 -5.61
CA GLY A 486 -2.54 -40.41 -4.26
C GLY A 486 -3.72 -39.69 -3.60
N THR A 487 -4.23 -38.59 -4.17
CA THR A 487 -5.44 -37.92 -3.65
C THR A 487 -6.73 -38.70 -3.88
N GLY A 488 -6.75 -39.61 -4.87
CA GLY A 488 -7.94 -40.38 -5.25
C GLY A 488 -9.04 -39.55 -5.92
N ILE A 489 -8.80 -38.29 -6.28
CA ILE A 489 -9.78 -37.46 -7.00
C ILE A 489 -9.84 -37.92 -8.46
N LYS A 490 -11.04 -38.32 -8.90
CA LYS A 490 -11.27 -38.88 -10.24
C LYS A 490 -10.87 -37.90 -11.35
N GLU A 491 -11.20 -36.63 -11.19
CA GLU A 491 -10.89 -35.55 -12.11
C GLU A 491 -9.38 -35.29 -12.25
N LEU A 492 -8.58 -35.72 -11.27
CA LEU A 492 -7.12 -35.56 -11.24
C LEU A 492 -6.39 -36.88 -11.53
N THR A 493 -7.09 -37.89 -12.06
CA THR A 493 -6.50 -39.18 -12.40
C THR A 493 -5.97 -39.18 -13.82
N PHE A 494 -4.68 -39.48 -14.01
CA PHE A 494 -4.02 -39.56 -15.31
C PHE A 494 -2.77 -40.43 -15.26
N THR A 495 -2.40 -41.01 -16.41
CA THR A 495 -1.20 -41.86 -16.50
C THR A 495 0.07 -41.03 -16.40
N LYS A 496 1.19 -41.69 -16.14
CA LYS A 496 2.51 -41.05 -16.07
C LYS A 496 2.93 -40.45 -17.41
N GLU A 497 2.57 -41.11 -18.51
CA GLU A 497 2.81 -40.66 -19.87
C GLU A 497 2.01 -39.40 -20.20
N GLN A 498 0.73 -39.36 -19.81
CA GLN A 498 -0.11 -38.16 -19.92
C GLN A 498 0.49 -37.01 -19.12
N PHE A 499 0.89 -37.25 -17.86
CA PHE A 499 1.50 -36.23 -17.02
C PHE A 499 2.80 -35.67 -17.61
N ARG A 500 3.66 -36.53 -18.17
CA ARG A 500 4.89 -36.10 -18.83
C ARG A 500 4.59 -35.13 -19.98
N LYS A 501 3.59 -35.44 -20.80
CA LYS A 501 3.12 -34.53 -21.87
C LYS A 501 2.61 -33.21 -21.29
N TYR A 502 1.81 -33.26 -20.22
CA TYR A 502 1.25 -32.08 -19.56
C TYR A 502 2.34 -31.15 -19.02
N ALA A 503 3.36 -31.71 -18.36
CA ALA A 503 4.49 -30.97 -17.80
C ALA A 503 5.31 -30.27 -18.88
N ILE A 504 5.60 -30.95 -20.00
CA ILE A 504 6.35 -30.35 -21.12
C ILE A 504 5.58 -29.16 -21.71
N ILE A 505 4.30 -29.36 -22.01
CA ILE A 505 3.44 -28.33 -22.62
C ILE A 505 3.29 -27.12 -21.69
N ALA A 506 3.01 -27.35 -20.41
CA ALA A 506 2.91 -26.29 -19.42
C ALA A 506 4.25 -25.53 -19.24
N GLY A 507 5.38 -26.25 -19.26
CA GLY A 507 6.71 -25.65 -19.20
C GLY A 507 7.03 -24.76 -20.40
N LEU A 508 6.70 -25.21 -21.61
CA LEU A 508 6.85 -24.41 -22.84
C LEU A 508 6.02 -23.13 -22.77
N GLN A 509 4.73 -23.27 -22.44
CA GLN A 509 3.81 -22.15 -22.28
C GLN A 509 4.34 -21.11 -21.29
N ARG A 510 4.81 -21.58 -20.12
CA ARG A 510 5.30 -20.72 -19.06
C ARG A 510 6.61 -20.01 -19.42
N ASN A 511 7.53 -20.70 -20.09
CA ASN A 511 8.80 -20.10 -20.52
C ASN A 511 8.56 -18.99 -21.56
N MET A 512 7.68 -19.23 -22.53
CA MET A 512 7.32 -18.23 -23.53
C MET A 512 6.69 -16.99 -22.87
N GLN A 513 5.76 -17.19 -21.93
CA GLN A 513 5.18 -16.09 -21.14
C GLN A 513 6.25 -15.30 -20.37
N ALA A 514 7.21 -15.97 -19.73
CA ALA A 514 8.31 -15.33 -19.00
C ALA A 514 9.19 -14.49 -19.92
N LEU A 515 9.61 -15.05 -21.06
CA LEU A 515 10.47 -14.37 -22.04
C LEU A 515 9.78 -13.12 -22.62
N GLY A 516 8.50 -13.23 -22.96
CA GLY A 516 7.69 -12.07 -23.36
C GLY A 516 7.65 -10.99 -22.29
N ALA A 517 7.45 -11.38 -21.02
CA ALA A 517 7.40 -10.45 -19.89
C ALA A 517 8.75 -9.78 -19.62
N PHE A 518 9.86 -10.52 -19.65
CA PHE A 518 11.19 -9.96 -19.45
C PHE A 518 11.53 -8.94 -20.54
N ALA A 519 11.27 -9.27 -21.81
CA ALA A 519 11.49 -8.36 -22.92
C ALA A 519 10.64 -7.08 -22.80
N PHE A 520 9.35 -7.21 -22.50
CA PHE A 520 8.47 -6.06 -22.29
C PHE A 520 8.92 -5.18 -21.12
N LEU A 521 9.20 -5.78 -19.96
CA LEU A 521 9.62 -5.05 -18.77
C LEU A 521 10.94 -4.30 -19.00
N SER A 522 11.88 -4.90 -19.72
CA SER A 522 13.16 -4.26 -20.01
C SER A 522 13.05 -3.18 -21.09
N LEU A 523 12.46 -3.50 -22.25
CA LEU A 523 12.47 -2.63 -23.42
C LEU A 523 11.38 -1.54 -23.38
N VAL A 524 10.23 -1.81 -22.77
CA VAL A 524 9.09 -0.87 -22.72
C VAL A 524 9.01 -0.17 -21.38
N LYS A 525 9.18 -0.90 -20.27
CA LYS A 525 9.09 -0.32 -18.91
C LYS A 525 10.45 0.14 -18.36
N GLY A 526 11.54 0.02 -19.13
CA GLY A 526 12.88 0.46 -18.76
C GLY A 526 13.52 -0.32 -17.61
N LYS A 527 12.96 -1.46 -17.20
CA LYS A 527 13.50 -2.30 -16.11
C LYS A 527 14.59 -3.23 -16.64
N GLN A 528 15.77 -2.68 -16.89
CA GLN A 528 16.89 -3.38 -17.56
C GLN A 528 17.35 -4.66 -16.84
N LYS A 529 17.16 -4.78 -15.52
CA LYS A 529 17.52 -5.98 -14.75
C LYS A 529 16.93 -7.28 -15.30
N TYR A 530 15.76 -7.24 -15.96
CA TYR A 530 15.11 -8.46 -16.45
C TYR A 530 15.80 -9.08 -17.66
N LEU A 531 16.66 -8.34 -18.38
CA LEU A 531 17.49 -8.89 -19.45
C LEU A 531 18.39 -10.03 -18.95
N SER A 532 18.86 -9.95 -17.71
CA SER A 532 19.72 -11.00 -17.11
C SER A 532 19.04 -12.36 -16.95
N TYR A 533 17.70 -12.42 -17.01
CA TYR A 533 16.94 -13.67 -16.92
C TYR A 533 16.62 -14.29 -18.28
N ILE A 534 16.79 -13.55 -19.37
CA ILE A 534 16.50 -14.03 -20.73
C ILE A 534 17.35 -15.27 -21.10
N PRO A 535 18.68 -15.30 -20.89
CA PRO A 535 19.49 -16.46 -21.29
C PRO A 535 19.02 -17.77 -20.62
N ASN A 536 18.74 -17.74 -19.31
CA ASN A 536 18.22 -18.90 -18.59
C ASN A 536 16.82 -19.32 -19.06
N GLY A 537 15.97 -18.34 -19.41
CA GLY A 537 14.65 -18.60 -19.99
C GLY A 537 14.73 -19.26 -21.35
N VAL A 538 15.63 -18.80 -22.23
CA VAL A 538 15.88 -19.37 -23.56
C VAL A 538 16.41 -20.80 -23.43
N LYS A 539 17.43 -21.02 -22.58
CA LYS A 539 17.94 -22.37 -22.30
C LYS A 539 16.82 -23.31 -21.85
N SER A 540 15.98 -22.85 -20.92
CA SER A 540 14.86 -23.64 -20.41
C SER A 540 13.79 -23.93 -21.47
N LEU A 541 13.59 -23.02 -22.43
CA LEU A 541 12.69 -23.18 -23.58
C LEU A 541 13.25 -24.20 -24.58
N ILE A 542 14.52 -24.10 -24.95
CA ILE A 542 15.22 -25.07 -25.81
C ILE A 542 15.13 -26.47 -25.22
N GLU A 543 15.47 -26.64 -23.94
CA GLU A 543 15.34 -27.93 -23.24
C GLU A 543 13.91 -28.49 -23.30
N GLY A 544 12.89 -27.63 -23.21
CA GLY A 544 11.49 -28.03 -23.31
C GLY A 544 11.09 -28.45 -24.73
N ILE A 545 11.65 -27.79 -25.75
CA ILE A 545 11.44 -28.14 -27.16
C ILE A 545 12.07 -29.51 -27.42
N ASP A 546 13.30 -29.74 -26.99
CA ASP A 546 13.97 -31.05 -27.13
C ASP A 546 13.20 -32.17 -26.43
N GLU A 547 12.68 -31.90 -25.23
CA GLU A 547 11.83 -32.85 -24.50
C GLU A 547 10.54 -33.16 -25.28
N LEU A 548 9.89 -32.17 -25.89
CA LEU A 548 8.71 -32.35 -26.74
C LEU A 548 9.02 -33.16 -28.00
N GLU A 549 10.12 -32.85 -28.68
CA GLU A 549 10.55 -33.53 -29.90
C GLU A 549 10.89 -35.00 -29.64
N SER A 550 11.38 -35.31 -28.44
CA SER A 550 11.67 -36.68 -27.99
C SER A 550 10.43 -37.53 -27.66
N LEU A 551 9.23 -36.94 -27.62
CA LEU A 551 8.00 -37.69 -27.36
C LEU A 551 7.59 -38.49 -28.60
N PRO A 552 7.33 -39.81 -28.47
CA PRO A 552 6.83 -40.62 -29.59
C PRO A 552 5.52 -40.09 -30.17
N ASP A 553 4.60 -39.66 -29.31
CA ASP A 553 3.28 -39.13 -29.68
C ASP A 553 3.24 -37.59 -29.54
N ARG A 554 4.27 -36.90 -30.04
CA ARG A 554 4.33 -35.44 -29.94
C ARG A 554 3.16 -34.80 -30.70
N PRO A 555 2.49 -33.80 -30.11
CA PRO A 555 1.33 -33.17 -30.75
C PRO A 555 1.73 -32.18 -31.84
N VAL A 556 2.97 -31.67 -31.79
CA VAL A 556 3.45 -30.56 -32.62
C VAL A 556 4.97 -30.59 -32.69
N THR A 557 5.54 -30.05 -33.77
CA THR A 557 6.99 -29.88 -33.99
C THR A 557 7.33 -28.40 -33.84
N LEU A 558 8.44 -28.06 -33.17
CA LEU A 558 8.87 -26.67 -32.92
C LEU A 558 10.26 -26.36 -33.52
N THR A 559 10.67 -27.08 -34.56
CA THR A 559 11.96 -26.89 -35.25
C THR A 559 12.16 -25.47 -35.78
N ALA A 560 11.11 -24.82 -36.30
CA ALA A 560 11.19 -23.43 -36.75
C ALA A 560 11.53 -22.47 -35.59
N LEU A 561 10.88 -22.64 -34.44
CA LEU A 561 11.18 -21.86 -33.23
C LEU A 561 12.58 -22.17 -32.70
N LEU A 562 12.98 -23.46 -32.72
CA LEU A 562 14.31 -23.87 -32.28
C LEU A 562 15.41 -23.19 -33.12
N GLY A 563 15.27 -23.16 -34.44
CA GLY A 563 16.20 -22.44 -35.33
C GLY A 563 16.29 -20.95 -34.99
N MET A 564 15.15 -20.29 -34.74
CA MET A 564 15.14 -18.88 -34.32
C MET A 564 15.85 -18.64 -32.97
N LEU A 565 15.90 -19.62 -32.08
CA LEU A 565 16.55 -19.49 -30.77
C LEU A 565 18.04 -19.83 -30.80
N VAL A 566 18.44 -20.79 -31.64
CA VAL A 566 19.83 -21.27 -31.73
C VAL A 566 20.65 -20.39 -32.68
N ASP A 567 20.06 -19.94 -33.79
CA ASP A 567 20.79 -19.23 -34.85
C ASP A 567 20.85 -17.70 -34.62
N ASN A 568 20.21 -17.18 -33.57
CA ASN A 568 20.11 -15.75 -33.36
C ASN A 568 21.33 -15.20 -32.59
N PRO A 569 22.15 -14.32 -33.21
CA PRO A 569 23.41 -13.84 -32.63
C PRO A 569 23.23 -12.96 -31.38
N LYS A 570 22.01 -12.49 -31.08
CA LYS A 570 21.72 -11.79 -29.82
C LYS A 570 21.72 -12.71 -28.60
N LEU A 571 21.58 -14.01 -28.80
CA LEU A 571 21.51 -15.01 -27.74
C LEU A 571 22.87 -15.69 -27.46
N GLU A 572 23.87 -15.46 -28.32
CA GLU A 572 25.26 -15.95 -28.15
C GLU A 572 26.13 -15.04 -27.25
N ARG A 573 25.61 -13.88 -26.83
CA ARG A 573 26.28 -12.90 -25.96
C ARG A 573 25.60 -12.79 -24.61
#